data_AF-A0A396LMC6-F1
#
_entry.id   AF-A0A396LMC6-F1
#
_cell.length_a   1.000
_cell.length_b   1.000
_cell.length_c   1.000
_cell.angle_alpha   90.00
_cell.angle_beta   90.00
_cell.angle_gamma   90.00
#
_symmetry.space_group_name_H-M   'P 1'
#
loop_
_entity.id
_entity.type
_entity.pdbx_description
1 polymer ?
#
loop_
_entity_poly.entity_id
_entity_poly.type
_entity_poly.pdbx_seq_one_letter_code
_entity_poly.pdbx_strand_id
1 'polypeptide(L)'
;MKTRRFALCLATVFLVAIYINIQRSHTFTLSNDEGTIKTEQIQPLWGTVKVSGDCDTEVVFTDVETGEKYRIGYITQGVTERIKLERGKWYKVAGGGNLTLNPVNIRVE
;
A
#
# COMPACT_ATOMS: atom_id res chain seq x y z
N MET A 1 20.16 4.97 36.42
CA MET A 1 20.26 4.29 35.09
C MET A 1 19.03 3.45 34.71
N LYS A 2 18.28 2.86 35.66
CA LYS A 2 17.11 2.00 35.36
C LYS A 2 15.93 2.76 34.71
N THR A 3 15.55 3.93 35.23
CA THR A 3 14.37 4.70 34.74
C THR A 3 14.49 5.15 33.29
N ARG A 4 15.70 5.51 32.82
CA ARG A 4 15.94 5.85 31.40
C ARG A 4 15.78 4.65 30.47
N ARG A 5 16.19 3.45 30.90
CA ARG A 5 15.99 2.22 30.11
C ARG A 5 14.52 1.83 30.05
N PHE A 6 13.78 1.97 31.14
CA PHE A 6 12.32 1.77 31.14
C PHE A 6 11.59 2.77 30.26
N ALA A 7 11.96 4.06 30.31
CA ALA A 7 11.37 5.08 29.43
C ALA A 7 11.65 4.80 27.94
N LEU A 8 12.88 4.38 27.60
CA LEU A 8 13.22 3.97 26.23
C LEU A 8 12.41 2.74 25.79
N CYS A 9 12.26 1.72 26.65
CA CYS A 9 11.44 0.54 26.34
C CYS A 9 9.95 0.89 26.17
N LEU A 10 9.41 1.81 26.98
CA LEU A 10 8.03 2.26 26.83
C LEU A 10 7.83 3.03 25.52
N ALA A 11 8.79 3.91 25.17
CA ALA A 11 8.75 4.65 23.91
C ALA A 11 8.80 3.71 22.68
N THR A 12 9.63 2.67 22.70
CA THR A 12 9.71 1.71 21.59
C THR A 12 8.43 0.91 21.44
N VAL A 13 7.85 0.41 22.53
CA VAL A 13 6.56 -0.30 22.50
C VAL A 13 5.45 0.61 21.95
N PHE A 14 5.43 1.88 22.36
CA PHE A 14 4.44 2.84 21.88
C PHE A 14 4.59 3.12 20.37
N LEU A 15 5.82 3.30 19.88
CA LEU A 15 6.08 3.48 18.44
C LEU A 15 5.68 2.25 17.61
N VAL A 16 5.93 1.04 18.12
CA VAL A 16 5.49 -0.21 17.46
C VAL A 16 3.96 -0.29 17.41
N ALA A 17 3.27 0.05 18.49
CA ALA A 17 1.81 0.06 18.52
C ALA A 17 1.20 1.06 17.53
N ILE A 18 1.78 2.27 17.43
CA ILE A 18 1.38 3.27 16.42
C ILE A 18 1.60 2.73 15.01
N TYR A 19 2.77 2.13 14.74
CA TYR A 19 3.08 1.59 13.42
C TYR A 19 2.08 0.49 12.99
N ILE A 20 1.73 -0.43 13.91
CA ILE A 20 0.74 -1.47 13.65
C ILE A 20 -0.63 -0.86 13.34
N ASN A 21 -1.05 0.16 14.09
CA ASN A 21 -2.32 0.85 13.84
C ASN A 21 -2.35 1.51 12.45
N ILE A 22 -1.27 2.19 12.05
CA ILE A 22 -1.18 2.80 10.72
C ILE A 22 -1.24 1.73 9.62
N GLN A 23 -0.49 0.63 9.77
CA GLN A 23 -0.55 -0.47 8.80
C GLN A 23 -1.97 -1.02 8.68
N ARG A 24 -2.67 -1.23 9.81
CA ARG A 24 -4.03 -1.77 9.81
C ARG A 24 -5.05 -0.81 9.20
N SER A 25 -4.95 0.49 9.50
CA SER A 25 -5.89 1.51 9.03
C SER A 25 -5.68 1.89 7.56
N HIS A 26 -4.51 1.62 7.00
CA HIS A 26 -4.15 1.97 5.61
C HIS A 26 -3.84 0.75 4.76
N THR A 27 -4.36 -0.41 5.15
CA THR A 27 -4.41 -1.59 4.29
C THR A 27 -5.74 -1.61 3.57
N PHE A 28 -5.69 -1.75 2.26
CA PHE A 28 -6.87 -1.78 1.43
C PHE A 28 -6.80 -2.88 0.40
N THR A 29 -7.92 -3.55 0.18
CA THR A 29 -8.06 -4.58 -0.83
C THR A 29 -8.96 -4.05 -1.94
N LEU A 30 -8.36 -3.79 -3.10
CA LEU A 30 -9.08 -3.57 -4.36
C LEU A 30 -9.74 -4.89 -4.73
N SER A 31 -11.07 -4.98 -4.59
CA SER A 31 -11.82 -6.16 -5.02
C SER A 31 -12.37 -6.00 -6.43
N ASN A 32 -12.19 -7.03 -7.25
CA ASN A 32 -12.69 -7.05 -8.63
C ASN A 32 -14.06 -7.76 -8.68
N ASP A 33 -15.07 -7.17 -8.03
CA ASP A 33 -16.45 -7.64 -8.15
C ASP A 33 -17.02 -7.19 -9.51
N GLU A 34 -17.29 -8.18 -10.36
CA GLU A 34 -18.08 -8.09 -11.60
C GLU A 34 -17.71 -6.97 -12.58
N GLY A 35 -16.67 -7.21 -13.38
CA GLY A 35 -16.52 -6.64 -14.73
C GLY A 35 -16.31 -5.14 -14.84
N THR A 36 -16.23 -4.42 -13.71
CA THR A 36 -16.04 -2.98 -13.67
C THR A 36 -14.69 -2.71 -13.04
N ILE A 37 -13.71 -2.29 -13.85
CA ILE A 37 -12.43 -1.79 -13.33
C ILE A 37 -12.76 -0.59 -12.45
N LYS A 38 -12.84 -0.78 -11.13
CA LYS A 38 -12.98 0.33 -10.19
C LYS A 38 -11.69 1.13 -10.26
N THR A 39 -11.79 2.36 -10.76
CA THR A 39 -10.67 3.28 -10.95
C THR A 39 -10.30 3.96 -9.64
N GLU A 40 -10.07 3.17 -8.60
CA GLU A 40 -9.69 3.70 -7.31
C GLU A 40 -8.27 4.26 -7.38
N GLN A 41 -8.09 5.42 -6.75
CA GLN A 41 -6.82 6.11 -6.73
C GLN A 41 -6.21 6.00 -5.35
N ILE A 42 -4.93 5.66 -5.33
CA ILE A 42 -4.14 5.50 -4.11
C ILE A 42 -3.07 6.57 -4.02
N GLN A 43 -2.72 6.95 -2.80
CA GLN A 43 -1.57 7.81 -2.52
C GLN A 43 -0.68 7.12 -1.49
N PRO A 44 0.64 6.96 -1.77
CA PRO A 44 1.57 6.33 -0.84
C PRO A 44 1.85 7.23 0.37
N LEU A 45 1.78 6.67 1.58
CA LEU A 45 2.09 7.45 2.79
C LEU A 45 3.58 7.76 2.93
N TRP A 46 4.44 6.80 2.58
CA TRP A 46 5.89 6.86 2.82
C TRP A 46 6.72 6.81 1.53
N GLY A 47 6.08 6.99 0.37
CA GLY A 47 6.72 6.81 -0.94
C GLY A 47 7.09 5.35 -1.26
N THR A 48 6.53 4.40 -0.52
CA THR A 48 6.64 2.97 -0.81
C THR A 48 5.30 2.31 -0.50
N VAL A 49 4.86 1.44 -1.39
CA VAL A 49 3.63 0.65 -1.26
C VAL A 49 4.01 -0.82 -1.34
N LYS A 50 3.48 -1.61 -0.41
CA LYS A 50 3.47 -3.07 -0.49
C LYS A 50 2.20 -3.48 -1.23
N VAL A 51 2.33 -4.48 -2.09
CA VAL A 51 1.30 -4.98 -2.97
C VAL A 51 1.28 -6.50 -2.86
N SER A 52 0.11 -7.09 -2.66
CA SER A 52 -0.09 -8.52 -2.81
C SER A 52 -1.38 -8.81 -3.57
N GLY A 53 -1.45 -9.96 -4.21
CA GLY A 53 -2.60 -10.40 -5.00
C GLY A 53 -3.04 -11.81 -4.60
N ASP A 54 -4.30 -12.11 -4.81
CA ASP A 54 -4.87 -13.46 -4.63
C ASP A 54 -4.80 -14.33 -5.90
N CYS A 55 -4.37 -13.75 -7.02
CA CYS A 55 -4.00 -14.47 -8.23
C CYS A 55 -2.71 -13.91 -8.79
N ASP A 56 -2.12 -14.64 -9.72
CA ASP A 56 -1.01 -14.12 -10.47
C ASP A 56 -1.45 -12.98 -11.39
N THR A 57 -0.74 -11.86 -11.36
CA THR A 57 -1.06 -10.71 -12.23
C THR A 57 0.12 -9.78 -12.40
N GLU A 58 0.11 -9.02 -13.50
CA GLU A 58 0.89 -7.79 -13.57
C GLU A 58 0.15 -6.66 -12.84
N VAL A 59 0.87 -5.88 -12.03
CA VAL A 59 0.31 -4.69 -11.36
C VAL A 59 0.96 -3.43 -11.90
N VAL A 60 0.13 -2.49 -12.34
CA VAL A 60 0.54 -1.21 -12.91
C VAL A 60 -0.04 -0.05 -12.11
N PHE A 61 0.83 0.85 -11.69
CA PHE A 61 0.48 2.13 -11.08
C PHE A 61 0.64 3.23 -12.11
N THR A 62 -0.39 4.04 -12.32
CA THR A 62 -0.36 5.15 -13.28
C THR A 62 -0.54 6.47 -12.53
N ASP A 63 0.45 7.36 -12.61
CA ASP A 63 0.37 8.73 -12.07
C ASP A 63 -0.83 9.43 -12.71
N VAL A 64 -1.71 9.97 -11.88
CA VAL A 64 -2.97 10.60 -12.31
C VAL A 64 -2.73 11.93 -13.01
N GLU A 65 -1.67 12.65 -12.64
CA GLU A 65 -1.36 13.97 -13.20
C GLU A 65 -0.59 13.84 -14.51
N THR A 66 0.41 12.96 -14.56
CA THR A 66 1.33 12.84 -15.71
C THR A 66 1.00 11.69 -16.65
N GLY A 67 0.26 10.69 -16.18
CA GLY A 67 0.04 9.43 -16.89
C GLY A 67 1.24 8.48 -16.87
N GLU A 68 2.30 8.80 -16.12
CA GLU A 68 3.50 7.96 -16.03
C GLU A 68 3.20 6.63 -15.36
N LYS A 69 3.73 5.54 -15.92
CA LYS A 69 3.43 4.17 -15.47
C LYS A 69 4.61 3.56 -14.73
N TYR A 70 4.34 3.08 -13.53
CA TYR A 70 5.27 2.36 -12.66
C TYR A 70 4.80 0.92 -12.51
N ARG A 71 5.68 -0.03 -12.83
CA ARG A 71 5.36 -1.46 -12.81
C ARG A 71 6.18 -2.15 -11.73
N ILE A 72 5.52 -3.01 -10.95
CA ILE A 72 6.22 -3.90 -10.00
C ILE A 72 6.77 -5.15 -10.71
N GLY A 73 6.25 -5.43 -11.91
CA GLY A 73 6.43 -6.69 -12.61
C GLY A 73 5.24 -7.62 -12.40
N TYR A 74 5.48 -8.92 -12.48
CA TYR A 74 4.49 -9.96 -12.24
C TYR A 74 4.50 -10.34 -10.75
N ILE A 75 3.36 -10.21 -10.08
CA ILE A 75 3.18 -10.73 -8.73
C ILE A 75 2.63 -12.15 -8.82
N THR A 76 3.23 -13.07 -8.07
CA THR A 76 2.68 -14.41 -7.85
C THR A 76 1.68 -14.36 -6.71
N GLN A 77 0.62 -15.16 -6.80
CA GLN A 77 -0.40 -15.29 -5.76
C GLN A 77 0.23 -15.46 -4.37
N GLY A 78 -0.24 -14.66 -3.40
CA GLY A 78 0.21 -14.71 -2.01
C GLY A 78 1.59 -14.08 -1.76
N VAL A 79 2.33 -13.69 -2.79
CA VAL A 79 3.60 -12.96 -2.65
C VAL A 79 3.32 -11.48 -2.44
N THR A 80 4.07 -10.86 -1.52
CA THR A 80 4.01 -9.42 -1.27
C THR A 80 5.25 -8.75 -1.85
N GLU A 81 5.04 -7.86 -2.81
CA GLU A 81 6.08 -7.05 -3.45
C GLU A 81 6.04 -5.60 -2.98
N ARG A 82 7.11 -4.84 -3.26
CA ARG A 82 7.21 -3.42 -2.88
C ARG A 82 7.60 -2.54 -4.05
N ILE A 83 6.86 -1.45 -4.24
CA ILE A 83 7.15 -0.43 -5.23
C ILE A 83 7.42 0.90 -4.57
N LYS A 84 8.40 1.65 -5.10
CA LYS A 84 8.64 3.04 -4.72
C LYS A 84 7.79 3.93 -5.61
N LEU A 85 7.04 4.84 -4.99
CA LEU A 85 6.19 5.83 -5.65
C LEU A 85 6.48 7.18 -5.02
N GLU A 86 6.19 8.27 -5.72
CA GLU A 86 6.41 9.60 -5.16
C GLU A 86 5.39 9.91 -4.08
N ARG A 87 5.87 10.41 -2.94
CA ARG A 87 5.01 10.76 -1.82
C ARG A 87 4.15 11.98 -2.18
N GLY A 88 2.85 11.90 -1.90
CA GLY A 88 1.92 12.99 -2.13
C GLY A 88 1.22 12.94 -3.49
N LYS A 89 1.69 12.12 -4.43
CA LYS A 89 1.02 11.91 -5.73
C LYS A 89 -0.06 10.85 -5.67
N TRP A 90 -1.05 10.98 -6.55
CA TRP A 90 -2.14 10.02 -6.70
C TRP A 90 -1.88 9.10 -7.88
N TYR A 91 -2.17 7.81 -7.70
CA TYR A 91 -1.94 6.77 -8.67
C TYR A 91 -3.20 5.93 -8.88
N LYS A 92 -3.57 5.67 -10.12
CA LYS A 92 -4.54 4.62 -10.47
C LYS A 92 -3.83 3.28 -10.47
N VAL A 93 -4.43 2.27 -9.84
CA VAL A 93 -3.88 0.91 -9.78
C VAL A 93 -4.70 -0.01 -10.65
N ALA A 94 -4.03 -0.82 -11.47
CA ALA A 94 -4.64 -1.86 -12.27
C ALA A 94 -3.91 -3.18 -12.09
N GLY A 95 -4.67 -4.26 -11.96
CA GLY A 95 -4.22 -5.65 -11.97
C GLY A 95 -5.42 -6.59 -11.86
N GLY A 96 -5.18 -7.88 -12.09
CA GLY A 96 -6.17 -8.93 -11.97
C GLY A 96 -6.39 -9.37 -10.53
N GLY A 97 -7.55 -9.99 -10.28
CA GLY A 97 -7.93 -10.49 -8.96
C GLY A 97 -8.11 -9.39 -7.92
N ASN A 98 -7.98 -9.78 -6.65
CA ASN A 98 -8.05 -8.86 -5.52
C ASN A 98 -6.63 -8.43 -5.13
N LEU A 99 -6.38 -7.11 -5.16
CA LEU A 99 -5.07 -6.56 -4.80
C LEU A 99 -5.11 -5.89 -3.43
N THR A 100 -4.25 -6.32 -2.52
CA THR A 100 -4.06 -5.67 -1.22
C THR A 100 -2.88 -4.72 -1.25
N LEU A 101 -3.12 -3.46 -0.92
CA LEU A 101 -2.15 -2.35 -0.94
C LEU A 101 -1.97 -1.79 0.48
N ASN A 102 -0.73 -1.66 0.94
CA ASN A 102 -0.44 -0.96 2.19
C ASN A 102 0.98 -0.34 2.26
N PRO A 103 1.18 0.78 2.98
CA PRO A 103 0.16 1.67 3.51
C PRO A 103 -0.20 2.76 2.49
N VAL A 104 -1.49 2.92 2.21
CA VAL A 104 -2.01 3.89 1.24
C VAL A 104 -3.19 4.69 1.78
N ASN A 105 -3.35 5.92 1.29
CA ASN A 105 -4.62 6.63 1.32
C ASN A 105 -5.40 6.28 0.04
N ILE A 106 -6.73 6.34 0.11
CA ILE A 106 -7.61 6.08 -1.03
C ILE A 106 -8.58 7.23 -1.20
N ARG A 107 -8.88 7.53 -2.46
CA ARG A 107 -10.05 8.30 -2.85
C ARG A 107 -10.85 7.50 -3.87
N VAL A 108 -12.16 7.50 -3.68
CA VAL A 108 -13.11 6.96 -4.65
C VAL A 108 -13.47 8.10 -5.60
N GLU A 109 -13.24 7.89 -6.89
CA GLU A 109 -13.76 8.75 -7.98
C GLU A 109 -14.97 8.09 -8.62
#